data_AF-A0A9P4NUU5-F1
#
_entry.id   AF-A0A9P4NUU5-F1
#
_cell.length_a   1.000
_cell.length_b   1.000
_cell.length_c   1.000
_cell.angle_alpha   90.00
_cell.angle_beta   90.00
_cell.angle_gamma   90.00
#
_symmetry.space_group_name_H-M   'P 1'
#
loop_
_entity.id
_entity.type
_entity.pdbx_description
1 polymer ?
#
loop_
_entity_poly.entity_id
_entity_poly.type
_entity_poly.pdbx_seq_one_letter_code
_entity_poly.pdbx_strand_id
1 'polypeptide(L)'
;MVEQKIILVLGATGFSGLAFIKEALVHASNPNLTLLIRTPSKLPTEYKDNPRITIVEGQLDDPQTLETAMKGITTVVSFLGAYMSLSATLLHTTTTPIADTFPLLFNAMCTANVKRILALSTPTGLPMPGKDVKPWSWTAMGLFIQLAAPQGNAEMGAIGEAVASQDELDWTVFRVPHLNDGSGELKVEAGYLGGEYKGGMELSRGSMAKWVLGEIEEGKWIREAPVLGNS
;
A
#
# COMPACT_ATOMS: atom_id res chain seq x y z
N MET A 1 -11.33 -12.97 24.10
CA MET A 1 -11.05 -11.53 24.00
C MET A 1 -10.83 -11.25 22.53
N VAL A 2 -11.48 -10.24 21.95
CA VAL A 2 -11.18 -9.86 20.56
C VAL A 2 -9.76 -9.31 20.57
N GLU A 3 -8.85 -9.96 19.85
CA GLU A 3 -7.47 -9.51 19.75
C GLU A 3 -7.46 -8.12 19.12
N GLN A 4 -6.89 -7.14 19.82
CA GLN A 4 -6.91 -5.75 19.39
C GLN A 4 -5.98 -5.60 18.20
N LYS A 5 -6.53 -5.33 17.01
CA LYS A 5 -5.74 -5.14 15.79
C LYS A 5 -4.89 -3.88 15.91
N ILE A 6 -3.57 -4.06 15.85
CA ILE A 6 -2.60 -2.97 15.69
C ILE A 6 -2.03 -3.05 14.28
N ILE A 7 -2.25 -1.99 13.51
CA ILE A 7 -1.83 -1.89 12.11
C ILE A 7 -0.61 -0.98 12.03
N LEU A 8 0.51 -1.50 11.53
CA LEU A 8 1.65 -0.68 11.16
C LEU A 8 1.41 -0.07 9.78
N VAL A 9 1.47 1.26 9.69
CA VAL A 9 1.27 2.01 8.44
C VAL A 9 2.60 2.58 7.96
N LEU A 10 3.02 2.14 6.77
CA LEU A 10 4.16 2.69 6.05
C LEU A 10 3.67 3.69 5.01
N GLY A 11 4.35 4.83 4.85
CA GLY A 11 3.88 5.90 3.97
C GLY A 11 2.72 6.72 4.57
N ALA A 12 2.59 6.72 5.90
CA ALA A 12 1.51 7.37 6.65
C ALA A 12 1.28 8.86 6.32
N THR A 13 2.33 9.61 5.98
CA THR A 13 2.23 11.04 5.66
C THR A 13 1.91 11.33 4.18
N GLY A 14 1.81 10.31 3.33
CA GLY A 14 1.38 10.47 1.93
C GLY A 14 -0.13 10.58 1.81
N PHE A 15 -0.64 11.05 0.66
CA PHE A 15 -2.08 11.24 0.45
C PHE A 15 -2.90 9.97 0.75
N SER A 16 -2.45 8.81 0.28
CA SER A 16 -3.09 7.51 0.55
C SER A 16 -3.01 7.11 2.02
N GLY A 17 -1.86 7.32 2.66
CA GLY A 17 -1.67 7.03 4.08
C GLY A 17 -2.55 7.89 4.99
N LEU A 18 -2.69 9.18 4.68
CA LEU A 18 -3.58 10.09 5.41
C LEU A 18 -5.05 9.70 5.24
N ALA A 19 -5.47 9.32 4.03
CA ALA A 19 -6.83 8.81 3.80
C ALA A 19 -7.08 7.52 4.59
N PHE A 20 -6.09 6.62 4.66
CA PHE A 20 -6.16 5.40 5.47
C PHE A 20 -6.28 5.69 6.97
N ILE A 21 -5.47 6.60 7.51
CA ILE A 21 -5.56 7.01 8.92
C ILE A 21 -6.95 7.55 9.22
N LYS A 22 -7.45 8.47 8.37
CA LYS A 22 -8.78 9.06 8.54
C LYS A 22 -9.88 8.00 8.59
N GLU A 23 -9.87 7.05 7.65
CA GLU A 23 -10.87 5.99 7.61
C GLU A 23 -10.74 5.01 8.78
N ALA A 24 -9.51 4.59 9.12
CA ALA A 24 -9.25 3.66 10.21
C ALA A 24 -9.75 4.19 11.57
N LEU A 25 -9.69 5.51 11.76
CA LEU A 25 -10.18 6.15 12.98
C LEU A 25 -11.72 6.14 13.11
N VAL A 26 -12.46 5.96 12.01
CA VAL A 26 -13.94 5.90 12.04
C VAL A 26 -14.50 4.52 11.69
N HIS A 27 -13.64 3.59 11.26
CA HIS A 27 -14.02 2.23 10.88
C HIS A 27 -14.57 1.43 12.08
N ALA A 28 -15.55 0.57 11.82
CA ALA A 28 -16.25 -0.19 12.86
C ALA A 28 -15.32 -1.11 13.67
N SER A 29 -14.28 -1.66 13.02
CA SER A 29 -13.28 -2.50 13.69
C SER A 29 -12.34 -1.74 14.61
N ASN A 30 -12.31 -0.41 14.52
CA ASN A 30 -11.63 0.49 15.45
C ASN A 30 -10.17 0.08 15.78
N PRO A 31 -9.30 -0.13 14.77
CA PRO A 31 -7.93 -0.58 15.00
C PRO A 31 -7.06 0.52 15.64
N ASN A 32 -6.02 0.11 16.35
CA ASN A 32 -4.91 1.01 16.69
C ASN A 32 -3.93 1.08 15.51
N LEU A 33 -3.28 2.23 15.38
CA LEU A 33 -2.29 2.47 14.33
C LEU A 33 -0.92 2.71 14.95
N THR A 34 0.09 2.08 14.38
CA THR A 34 1.49 2.48 14.55
C THR A 34 1.94 3.10 13.24
N LEU A 35 2.45 4.32 13.27
CA LEU A 35 2.90 5.05 12.07
C LEU A 35 4.42 5.11 12.09
N LEU A 36 5.08 4.47 11.12
CA LEU A 36 6.52 4.64 10.92
C LEU A 36 6.76 5.84 10.00
N ILE A 37 7.29 6.93 10.58
CA ILE A 37 7.38 8.23 9.90
C ILE A 37 8.81 8.79 9.99
N ARG A 38 9.39 9.12 8.83
CA ARG A 38 10.73 9.74 8.75
C ARG A 38 10.80 11.17 9.29
N THR A 39 9.69 11.90 9.21
CA THR A 39 9.61 13.30 9.61
C THR A 39 8.25 13.57 10.28
N PRO A 40 8.12 13.32 11.59
CA PRO A 40 6.83 13.42 12.30
C PRO A 40 6.16 14.80 12.20
N SER A 41 6.93 15.86 11.95
CA SER A 41 6.39 17.21 11.74
C SER A 41 5.47 17.32 10.52
N LYS A 42 5.59 16.41 9.53
CA LYS A 42 4.70 16.34 8.35
C LYS A 42 3.34 15.70 8.63
N LEU A 43 3.17 15.02 9.77
CA LEU A 43 1.88 14.48 10.15
C LEU A 43 0.95 15.64 10.56
N PRO A 44 -0.30 15.72 10.05
CA PRO A 44 -1.28 16.69 10.50
C PRO A 44 -1.49 16.65 12.02
N THR A 45 -1.66 17.83 12.64
CA THR A 45 -1.74 17.97 14.10
C THR A 45 -2.89 17.19 14.72
N GLU A 46 -4.00 17.05 14.00
CA GLU A 46 -5.17 16.27 14.42
C GLU A 46 -4.89 14.78 14.70
N TYR A 47 -3.80 14.22 14.16
CA TYR A 47 -3.41 12.83 14.39
C TYR A 47 -2.35 12.64 15.47
N LYS A 48 -1.63 13.69 15.87
CA LYS A 48 -0.47 13.58 16.77
C LYS A 48 -0.83 13.16 18.20
N ASP A 49 -1.96 13.67 18.70
CA ASP A 49 -2.40 13.45 20.09
C ASP A 49 -3.52 12.40 20.18
N ASN A 50 -3.76 11.65 19.09
CA ASN A 50 -4.82 10.64 19.08
C ASN A 50 -4.38 9.40 19.88
N PRO A 51 -5.14 8.95 20.90
CA PRO A 51 -4.74 7.84 21.76
C PRO A 51 -4.65 6.48 21.04
N ARG A 52 -5.21 6.37 19.82
CA ARG A 52 -5.11 5.16 18.98
C ARG A 52 -3.91 5.19 18.03
N ILE A 53 -3.13 6.27 18.02
CA ILE A 53 -2.00 6.45 17.12
C ILE A 53 -0.70 6.45 17.93
N THR A 54 0.17 5.50 17.63
CA THR A 54 1.57 5.49 18.08
C THR A 54 2.46 5.95 16.94
N ILE A 55 3.30 6.96 17.18
CA ILE A 55 4.26 7.43 16.18
C ILE A 55 5.63 6.85 16.51
N VAL A 56 6.22 6.14 15.55
CA VAL A 56 7.61 5.70 15.59
C VAL A 56 8.39 6.52 14.57
N GLU A 57 9.28 7.39 15.07
CA GLU A 57 10.16 8.17 14.21
C GLU A 57 11.32 7.30 13.73
N GLY A 58 11.50 7.23 12.41
CA GLY A 58 12.63 6.50 11.84
C GLY A 58 12.41 6.09 10.39
N GLN A 59 13.26 5.19 9.90
CA GLN A 59 13.32 4.75 8.51
C GLN A 59 13.29 3.22 8.40
N LEU A 60 13.01 2.69 7.20
CA LEU A 60 12.96 1.25 6.96
C LEU A 60 14.34 0.59 6.86
N ASP A 61 15.40 1.38 6.68
CA ASP A 61 16.78 0.90 6.65
C ASP A 61 17.42 0.80 8.04
N ASP A 62 16.67 1.10 9.11
CA ASP A 62 17.09 0.96 10.50
C ASP A 62 16.39 -0.25 11.18
N PRO A 63 17.11 -1.34 11.44
CA PRO A 63 16.57 -2.52 12.13
C PRO A 63 16.01 -2.24 13.53
N GLN A 64 16.61 -1.33 14.31
CA GLN A 64 16.13 -1.03 15.67
C GLN A 64 14.81 -0.27 15.65
N THR A 65 14.68 0.64 14.69
CA THR A 65 13.42 1.33 14.41
C THR A 65 12.34 0.32 14.01
N LEU A 66 12.65 -0.61 13.10
CA LEU A 66 11.72 -1.65 12.67
C LEU A 66 11.31 -2.57 13.82
N GLU A 67 12.24 -3.02 14.65
CA GLU A 67 11.95 -3.81 15.84
C GLU A 67 10.99 -3.09 16.78
N THR A 68 11.22 -1.79 17.01
CA THR A 68 10.32 -0.96 17.82
C THR A 68 8.95 -0.82 17.19
N ALA A 69 8.88 -0.59 15.87
CA ALA A 69 7.65 -0.43 15.13
C ALA A 69 6.81 -1.72 15.07
N MET A 70 7.44 -2.90 15.17
CA MET A 70 6.75 -4.20 15.11
C MET A 70 6.13 -4.68 16.42
N LYS A 71 6.35 -3.98 17.55
CA LYS A 71 5.85 -4.40 18.86
C LYS A 71 4.32 -4.47 18.87
N GLY A 72 3.79 -5.69 19.01
CA GLY A 72 2.34 -5.95 19.07
C GLY A 72 1.60 -5.77 17.75
N ILE A 73 2.32 -5.59 16.63
CA ILE A 73 1.70 -5.43 15.31
C ILE A 73 1.04 -6.74 14.88
N THR A 74 -0.14 -6.60 14.28
CA THR A 74 -0.90 -7.73 13.72
C THR A 74 -0.92 -7.69 12.20
N THR A 75 -0.75 -6.51 11.60
CA THR A 75 -0.81 -6.31 10.15
C THR A 75 0.05 -5.13 9.74
N VAL A 76 0.78 -5.28 8.63
CA VAL A 76 1.51 -4.18 7.99
C VAL A 76 0.71 -3.71 6.77
N VAL A 77 0.53 -2.40 6.62
CA VAL A 77 -0.06 -1.79 5.43
C VAL A 77 0.93 -0.80 4.86
N SER A 78 1.38 -1.04 3.63
CA SER A 78 2.34 -0.19 2.94
C SER A 78 1.67 0.62 1.83
N PHE A 79 1.69 1.94 2.00
CA PHE A 79 1.38 2.92 0.95
C PHE A 79 2.65 3.51 0.34
N LEU A 80 3.81 2.91 0.59
CA LEU A 80 5.06 3.30 -0.05
C LEU A 80 5.03 2.89 -1.51
N GLY A 81 5.60 3.72 -2.37
CA GLY A 81 5.59 3.49 -3.80
C GLY A 81 6.02 4.71 -4.59
N ALA A 82 5.57 4.77 -5.83
CA ALA A 82 5.94 5.78 -6.82
C ALA A 82 5.97 7.20 -6.23
N TYR A 83 7.14 7.81 -6.25
CA TYR A 83 7.31 9.24 -6.08
C TYR A 83 7.77 9.83 -7.41
N MET A 84 7.28 11.03 -7.73
CA MET A 84 7.78 11.73 -8.90
C MET A 84 9.11 12.38 -8.57
N SER A 85 10.13 12.07 -9.36
CA SER A 85 11.41 12.74 -9.33
C SER A 85 11.70 13.28 -10.72
N LEU A 86 11.77 14.61 -10.84
CA LEU A 86 11.97 15.29 -12.12
C LEU A 86 13.30 14.89 -12.78
N SER A 87 14.34 14.69 -11.98
CA SER A 87 15.65 14.19 -12.45
C SER A 87 15.55 12.74 -12.91
N ALA A 88 14.81 11.89 -12.20
CA ALA A 88 14.62 10.51 -12.57
C ALA A 88 13.83 10.33 -13.87
N THR A 89 12.84 11.19 -14.11
CA THR A 89 12.09 11.22 -15.37
C THR A 89 12.99 11.66 -16.52
N LEU A 90 13.78 12.73 -16.37
CA LEU A 90 14.69 13.21 -17.42
C LEU A 90 15.84 12.25 -17.74
N LEU A 91 16.34 11.54 -16.72
CA LEU A 91 17.46 10.60 -16.84
C LEU A 91 17.01 9.15 -17.04
N HIS A 92 15.70 8.89 -17.10
CA HIS A 92 15.11 7.54 -17.17
C HIS A 92 15.69 6.54 -16.15
N THR A 93 15.96 6.99 -14.92
CA THR A 93 16.51 6.11 -13.89
C THR A 93 15.46 5.12 -13.37
N THR A 94 15.89 3.91 -13.03
CA THR A 94 15.02 2.83 -12.54
C THR A 94 15.47 2.24 -11.20
N THR A 95 16.25 2.99 -10.41
CA THR A 95 16.67 2.55 -9.06
C THR A 95 15.48 2.48 -8.11
N THR A 96 15.53 1.54 -7.16
CA THR A 96 14.40 1.19 -6.29
C THR A 96 14.74 1.28 -4.79
N PRO A 97 15.25 2.43 -4.30
CA PRO A 97 15.69 2.56 -2.91
C PRO A 97 14.60 2.26 -1.87
N ILE A 98 13.31 2.40 -2.20
CA ILE A 98 12.23 2.00 -1.30
C ILE A 98 12.12 0.48 -1.27
N ALA A 99 12.02 -0.17 -2.44
CA ALA A 99 11.96 -1.64 -2.52
C ALA A 99 13.18 -2.30 -1.86
N ASP A 100 14.36 -1.71 -1.98
CA ASP A 100 15.62 -2.21 -1.40
C ASP A 100 15.57 -2.32 0.14
N THR A 101 14.64 -1.62 0.80
CA THR A 101 14.44 -1.71 2.25
C THR A 101 13.49 -2.83 2.70
N PHE A 102 12.71 -3.43 1.78
CA PHE A 102 11.73 -4.46 2.13
C PHE A 102 12.32 -5.75 2.73
N PRO A 103 13.53 -6.22 2.36
CA PRO A 103 14.14 -7.35 3.05
C PRO A 103 14.30 -7.13 4.56
N LEU A 104 14.63 -5.91 5.00
CA LEU A 104 14.71 -5.60 6.44
C LEU A 104 13.33 -5.60 7.09
N LEU A 105 12.32 -5.08 6.39
CA LEU A 105 10.93 -5.14 6.83
C LEU A 105 10.47 -6.60 7.03
N PHE A 106 10.74 -7.49 6.07
CA PHE A 106 10.36 -8.90 6.17
C PHE A 106 11.06 -9.62 7.32
N ASN A 107 12.35 -9.33 7.55
CA ASN A 107 13.08 -9.86 8.70
C ASN A 107 12.47 -9.40 10.04
N ALA A 108 12.08 -8.13 10.14
CA ALA A 108 11.41 -7.59 11.32
C ALA A 108 10.03 -8.23 11.52
N MET A 109 9.25 -8.40 10.44
CA MET A 109 7.96 -9.08 10.48
C MET A 109 8.10 -10.53 10.94
N CYS A 110 9.07 -11.28 10.39
CA CYS A 110 9.35 -12.65 10.78
C CYS A 110 9.73 -12.75 12.27
N THR A 111 10.63 -11.89 12.74
CA THR A 111 11.07 -11.84 14.15
C THR A 111 9.91 -11.55 15.10
N ALA A 112 8.97 -10.69 14.69
CA ALA A 112 7.79 -10.33 15.45
C ALA A 112 6.59 -11.27 15.23
N ASN A 113 6.75 -12.34 14.42
CA ASN A 113 5.69 -13.26 14.03
C ASN A 113 4.46 -12.57 13.40
N VAL A 114 4.68 -11.50 12.64
CA VAL A 114 3.66 -10.77 11.89
C VAL A 114 3.57 -11.36 10.48
N LYS A 115 2.42 -11.95 10.13
CA LYS A 115 2.24 -12.62 8.83
C LYS A 115 1.49 -11.82 7.78
N ARG A 116 0.60 -10.91 8.22
CA ARG A 116 -0.29 -10.17 7.31
C ARG A 116 0.40 -8.91 6.79
N ILE A 117 0.49 -8.77 5.47
CA ILE A 117 0.93 -7.52 4.80
C ILE A 117 0.01 -7.17 3.63
N LEU A 118 -0.38 -5.90 3.53
CA LEU A 118 -1.02 -5.34 2.36
C LEU A 118 -0.09 -4.29 1.76
N ALA A 119 0.21 -4.37 0.48
CA ALA A 119 1.12 -3.45 -0.20
C ALA A 119 0.47 -2.84 -1.44
N LEU A 120 0.62 -1.52 -1.59
CA LEU A 120 0.18 -0.79 -2.75
C LEU A 120 1.13 -1.05 -3.94
N SER A 121 0.56 -1.31 -5.11
CA SER A 121 1.29 -1.29 -6.38
C SER A 121 0.38 -0.71 -7.48
N THR A 122 0.79 -0.80 -8.73
CA THR A 122 -0.02 -0.45 -9.90
C THR A 122 -0.13 -1.65 -10.83
N PRO A 123 -1.15 -1.72 -11.70
CA PRO A 123 -1.26 -2.82 -12.66
C PRO A 123 -0.08 -2.92 -13.64
N THR A 124 0.66 -1.82 -13.82
CA THR A 124 1.86 -1.74 -14.66
C THR A 124 3.13 -2.07 -13.91
N GLY A 125 3.17 -1.79 -12.60
CA GLY A 125 4.25 -2.19 -11.71
C GLY A 125 4.24 -3.70 -11.48
N LEU A 126 3.08 -4.26 -11.14
CA LEU A 126 2.89 -5.70 -10.92
C LEU A 126 1.82 -6.26 -11.87
N PRO A 127 2.16 -6.60 -13.12
CA PRO A 127 1.23 -7.31 -13.99
C PRO A 127 1.03 -8.76 -13.51
N MET A 128 -0.13 -9.35 -13.77
CA MET A 128 -0.44 -10.75 -13.45
C MET A 128 -0.63 -11.57 -14.74
N PRO A 129 0.45 -12.09 -15.35
CA PRO A 129 0.36 -12.91 -16.55
C PRO A 129 -0.59 -14.10 -16.36
N GLY A 130 -1.46 -14.35 -17.35
CA GLY A 130 -2.44 -15.43 -17.30
C GLY A 130 -3.70 -15.12 -16.47
N LYS A 131 -3.71 -14.06 -15.65
CA LYS A 131 -4.91 -13.58 -14.95
C LYS A 131 -5.42 -12.26 -15.53
N ASP A 132 -4.54 -11.31 -15.80
CA ASP A 132 -4.89 -10.03 -16.43
C ASP A 132 -5.08 -10.19 -17.94
N VAL A 133 -6.20 -9.70 -18.45
CA VAL A 133 -6.47 -9.49 -19.87
C VAL A 133 -6.45 -7.99 -20.12
N LYS A 134 -5.33 -7.46 -20.63
CA LYS A 134 -5.13 -6.02 -20.78
C LYS A 134 -5.94 -5.47 -21.97
N PRO A 135 -7.00 -4.67 -21.75
CA PRO A 135 -7.62 -3.94 -22.85
C PRO A 135 -6.62 -2.94 -23.43
N TRP A 136 -6.82 -2.54 -24.69
CA TRP A 136 -5.92 -1.59 -25.35
C TRP A 136 -5.75 -0.28 -24.57
N SER A 137 -6.82 0.23 -23.95
CA SER A 137 -6.81 1.48 -23.15
C SER A 137 -5.85 1.41 -21.96
N TRP A 138 -5.82 0.28 -21.25
CA TRP A 138 -4.87 0.05 -20.15
C TRP A 138 -3.44 -0.11 -20.63
N THR A 139 -3.25 -0.68 -21.82
CA THR A 139 -1.93 -0.82 -22.44
C THR A 139 -1.35 0.55 -22.79
N ALA A 140 -2.16 1.44 -23.37
CA ALA A 140 -1.78 2.82 -23.69
C ALA A 140 -1.43 3.62 -22.43
N MET A 141 -2.25 3.51 -21.38
CA MET A 141 -1.98 4.15 -20.09
C MET A 141 -0.68 3.62 -19.47
N GLY A 142 -0.43 2.31 -19.55
CA GLY A 142 0.79 1.72 -19.04
C GLY A 142 2.05 2.23 -19.74
N LEU A 143 2.00 2.39 -21.06
CA LEU A 143 3.11 2.97 -21.81
C LEU A 143 3.35 4.44 -21.40
N PHE A 144 2.29 5.22 -21.20
CA PHE A 144 2.42 6.60 -20.73
C PHE A 144 3.08 6.68 -19.34
N ILE A 145 2.66 5.83 -18.40
CA ILE A 145 3.21 5.81 -17.04
C ILE A 145 4.69 5.41 -17.05
N GLN A 146 5.07 4.41 -17.85
CA GLN A 146 6.48 4.01 -17.98
C GLN A 146 7.37 5.14 -18.51
N LEU A 147 6.83 6.00 -19.39
CA LEU A 147 7.55 7.16 -19.91
C LEU A 147 7.57 8.34 -18.93
N ALA A 148 6.44 8.62 -18.26
CA ALA A 148 6.29 9.79 -17.39
C ALA A 148 6.91 9.59 -16.00
N ALA A 149 6.89 8.36 -15.48
CA ALA A 149 7.36 8.02 -14.14
C ALA A 149 8.12 6.67 -14.14
N PRO A 150 9.23 6.53 -14.90
CA PRO A 150 9.97 5.28 -15.03
C PRO A 150 10.45 4.74 -13.68
N GLN A 151 11.03 5.59 -12.84
CA GLN A 151 11.47 5.22 -11.49
C GLN A 151 10.30 4.82 -10.60
N GLY A 152 9.22 5.61 -10.61
CA GLY A 152 8.05 5.32 -9.79
C GLY A 152 7.40 3.99 -10.17
N ASN A 153 7.34 3.67 -11.46
CA ASN A 153 6.84 2.38 -11.93
C ASN A 153 7.78 1.23 -11.55
N ALA A 154 9.10 1.44 -11.63
CA ALA A 154 10.10 0.45 -11.17
C ALA A 154 9.97 0.15 -9.67
N GLU A 155 9.82 1.18 -8.83
CA GLU A 155 9.57 1.02 -7.38
C GLU A 155 8.29 0.22 -7.11
N MET A 156 7.19 0.56 -7.79
CA MET A 156 5.92 -0.18 -7.62
C MET A 156 6.04 -1.65 -8.01
N GLY A 157 6.81 -1.95 -9.07
CA GLY A 157 7.06 -3.32 -9.50
C GLY A 157 7.94 -4.08 -8.51
N ALA A 158 9.09 -3.51 -8.14
CA ALA A 158 10.02 -4.14 -7.22
C ALA A 158 9.41 -4.37 -5.83
N ILE A 159 8.64 -3.42 -5.30
CA ILE A 159 7.87 -3.60 -4.05
C ILE A 159 6.84 -4.73 -4.21
N GLY A 160 6.06 -4.71 -5.29
CA GLY A 160 5.04 -5.71 -5.56
C GLY A 160 5.62 -7.12 -5.66
N GLU A 161 6.72 -7.28 -6.40
CA GLU A 161 7.43 -8.56 -6.57
C GLU A 161 8.09 -9.02 -5.27
N ALA A 162 8.74 -8.10 -4.52
CA ALA A 162 9.34 -8.42 -3.24
C ALA A 162 8.31 -8.94 -2.23
N VAL A 163 7.11 -8.35 -2.20
CA VAL A 163 6.01 -8.80 -1.34
C VAL A 163 5.39 -10.10 -1.85
N ALA A 164 5.11 -10.20 -3.16
CA ALA A 164 4.45 -11.36 -3.75
C ALA A 164 5.32 -12.63 -3.75
N SER A 165 6.64 -12.49 -3.59
CA SER A 165 7.57 -13.62 -3.45
C SER A 165 7.70 -14.17 -2.03
N GLN A 166 6.99 -13.61 -1.05
CA GLN A 166 7.05 -14.08 0.34
C GLN A 166 6.05 -15.23 0.59
N ASP A 167 6.49 -16.47 0.45
CA ASP A 167 5.64 -17.67 0.63
C ASP A 167 5.12 -17.87 2.06
N GLU A 168 5.80 -17.32 3.05
CA GLU A 168 5.44 -17.43 4.47
C GLU A 168 4.47 -16.34 4.94
N LEU A 169 4.26 -15.30 4.12
CA LEU A 169 3.39 -14.18 4.44
C LEU A 169 1.99 -14.37 3.85
N ASP A 170 1.01 -13.86 4.58
CA ASP A 170 -0.36 -13.67 4.10
C ASP A 170 -0.42 -12.31 3.40
N TRP A 171 0.20 -12.20 2.24
CA TRP A 171 0.31 -10.93 1.53
C TRP A 171 -0.92 -10.62 0.67
N THR A 172 -1.21 -9.34 0.45
CA THR A 172 -2.11 -8.87 -0.61
C THR A 172 -1.48 -7.68 -1.29
N VAL A 173 -1.28 -7.74 -2.60
CA VAL A 173 -0.77 -6.59 -3.36
C VAL A 173 -1.93 -5.91 -4.09
N PHE A 174 -2.49 -4.85 -3.51
CA PHE A 174 -3.60 -4.15 -4.12
C PHE A 174 -3.10 -3.14 -5.16
N ARG A 175 -3.52 -3.32 -6.39
CA ARG A 175 -3.04 -2.58 -7.56
C ARG A 175 -4.02 -1.47 -7.89
N VAL A 176 -3.57 -0.22 -7.78
CA VAL A 176 -4.46 0.95 -7.91
C VAL A 176 -4.40 1.59 -9.30
N PRO A 177 -5.50 2.17 -9.79
CA PRO A 177 -5.54 2.93 -11.03
C PRO A 177 -5.19 4.40 -10.72
N HIS A 178 -5.82 5.37 -11.39
CA HIS A 178 -5.65 6.77 -11.00
C HIS A 178 -6.33 7.04 -9.65
N LEU A 179 -5.55 7.58 -8.70
CA LEU A 179 -6.02 7.91 -7.36
C LEU A 179 -6.48 9.37 -7.25
N ASN A 180 -7.69 9.57 -6.74
CA ASN A 180 -8.29 10.90 -6.55
C ASN A 180 -8.85 11.08 -5.12
N ASP A 181 -9.34 12.28 -4.81
CA ASP A 181 -9.93 12.63 -3.52
C ASP A 181 -11.47 12.69 -3.55
N GLY A 182 -12.08 11.86 -4.40
CA GLY A 182 -13.53 11.67 -4.47
C GLY A 182 -14.13 11.03 -3.19
N SER A 183 -15.44 10.78 -3.22
CA SER A 183 -16.17 10.25 -2.06
C SER A 183 -15.59 8.91 -1.57
N GLY A 184 -15.44 8.76 -0.25
CA GLY A 184 -15.04 7.50 0.39
C GLY A 184 -16.12 6.41 0.35
N GLU A 185 -17.37 6.78 0.02
CA GLU A 185 -18.51 5.87 -0.03
C GLU A 185 -18.73 5.22 -1.40
N LEU A 186 -17.87 5.53 -2.38
CA LEU A 186 -17.91 4.85 -3.68
C LEU A 186 -17.62 3.36 -3.49
N LYS A 187 -18.38 2.53 -4.19
CA LYS A 187 -18.13 1.08 -4.21
C LYS A 187 -16.77 0.82 -4.82
N VAL A 188 -16.01 -0.10 -4.22
CA VAL A 188 -14.73 -0.58 -4.78
C VAL A 188 -14.96 -1.98 -5.34
N GLU A 189 -14.68 -2.13 -6.63
CA GLU A 189 -14.56 -3.43 -7.28
C GLU A 189 -13.11 -3.91 -7.16
N ALA A 190 -12.92 -5.20 -6.88
CA ALA A 190 -11.61 -5.84 -6.78
C ALA A 190 -11.58 -7.08 -7.70
N GLY A 191 -10.57 -7.18 -8.55
CA GLY A 191 -10.44 -8.30 -9.50
C GLY A 191 -9.17 -8.23 -10.35
N TYR A 192 -9.01 -9.13 -11.32
CA TYR A 192 -7.92 -9.02 -12.30
C TYR A 192 -8.37 -8.20 -13.52
N LEU A 193 -7.44 -7.52 -14.19
CA LEU A 193 -7.81 -6.66 -15.31
C LEU A 193 -8.50 -7.44 -16.44
N GLY A 194 -9.48 -6.81 -17.07
CA GLY A 194 -10.23 -7.38 -18.19
C GLY A 194 -11.30 -8.40 -17.76
N GLY A 195 -11.83 -9.14 -18.73
CA GLY A 195 -12.85 -10.17 -18.48
C GLY A 195 -14.08 -9.64 -17.74
N GLU A 196 -14.24 -10.07 -16.49
CA GLU A 196 -15.38 -9.77 -15.61
C GLU A 196 -15.16 -8.60 -14.65
N TYR A 197 -13.98 -7.97 -14.64
CA TYR A 197 -13.69 -6.84 -13.76
C TYR A 197 -14.53 -5.61 -14.12
N LYS A 198 -15.23 -5.07 -13.11
CA LYS A 198 -16.22 -3.99 -13.27
C LYS A 198 -15.74 -2.62 -12.77
N GLY A 199 -14.55 -2.54 -12.18
CA GLY A 199 -14.01 -1.29 -11.68
C GLY A 199 -13.50 -0.39 -12.80
N GLY A 200 -13.60 0.92 -12.59
CA GLY A 200 -13.12 1.95 -13.51
C GLY A 200 -11.62 2.22 -13.43
N MET A 201 -11.20 3.25 -14.16
CA MET A 201 -9.83 3.80 -14.16
C MET A 201 -9.56 4.77 -13.00
N GLU A 202 -10.56 5.00 -12.15
CA GLU A 202 -10.53 5.95 -11.05
C GLU A 202 -10.75 5.21 -9.73
N LEU A 203 -10.06 5.67 -8.69
CA LEU A 203 -10.24 5.17 -7.35
C LEU A 203 -10.04 6.30 -6.34
N SER A 204 -11.06 6.59 -5.54
CA SER A 204 -10.92 7.55 -4.45
C SER A 204 -10.07 6.96 -3.33
N ARG A 205 -9.15 7.75 -2.76
CA ARG A 205 -8.29 7.29 -1.66
C ARG A 205 -9.09 6.88 -0.43
N GLY A 206 -10.23 7.53 -0.18
CA GLY A 206 -11.14 7.16 0.90
C GLY A 206 -11.79 5.79 0.70
N SER A 207 -12.30 5.50 -0.52
CA SER A 207 -12.92 4.20 -0.79
C SER A 207 -11.89 3.08 -0.81
N MET A 208 -10.69 3.34 -1.35
CA MET A 208 -9.54 2.44 -1.23
C MET A 208 -9.20 2.15 0.23
N ALA A 209 -9.09 3.16 1.08
CA ALA A 209 -8.80 2.98 2.50
C ALA A 209 -9.83 2.07 3.19
N LYS A 210 -11.12 2.29 2.89
CA LYS A 210 -12.24 1.47 3.40
C LYS A 210 -12.14 0.03 2.91
N TRP A 211 -11.81 -0.17 1.64
CA TRP A 211 -11.58 -1.50 1.08
C TRP A 211 -10.37 -2.20 1.72
N VAL A 212 -9.26 -1.50 1.91
CA VAL A 212 -8.04 -2.06 2.55
C VAL A 212 -8.36 -2.50 3.98
N LEU A 213 -9.10 -1.70 4.75
CA LEU A 213 -9.54 -2.09 6.09
C LEU A 213 -10.44 -3.33 6.07
N GLY A 214 -11.39 -3.40 5.14
CA GLY A 214 -12.22 -4.60 4.94
C GLY A 214 -11.40 -5.84 4.60
N GLU A 215 -10.40 -5.72 3.71
CA GLU A 215 -9.53 -6.82 3.31
C GLU A 215 -8.58 -7.30 4.43
N ILE A 216 -8.27 -6.45 5.41
CA ILE A 216 -7.59 -6.87 6.65
C ILE A 216 -8.48 -7.81 7.48
N GLU A 217 -9.80 -7.74 7.32
CA GLU A 217 -10.76 -8.55 8.10
C GLU A 217 -11.24 -9.77 7.34
N GLU A 218 -11.55 -9.60 6.06
CA GLU A 218 -12.08 -10.66 5.20
C GLU A 218 -10.98 -11.63 4.73
N GLY A 219 -9.78 -11.11 4.44
CA GLY A 219 -8.67 -11.93 3.92
C GLY A 219 -8.98 -12.60 2.59
N LYS A 220 -9.86 -12.01 1.78
CA LYS A 220 -10.32 -12.60 0.51
C LYS A 220 -9.22 -12.68 -0.53
N TRP A 221 -8.26 -11.76 -0.47
CA TRP A 221 -7.18 -11.61 -1.42
C TRP A 221 -5.82 -11.97 -0.82
N ILE A 222 -5.80 -12.86 0.17
CA ILE A 222 -4.55 -13.44 0.68
C ILE A 222 -3.84 -14.19 -0.46
N ARG A 223 -2.55 -13.89 -0.61
CA ARG A 223 -1.63 -14.34 -1.67
C ARG A 223 -2.11 -13.99 -3.07
N GLU A 224 -2.80 -12.86 -3.19
CA GLU A 224 -3.32 -12.38 -4.46
C GLU A 224 -3.06 -10.89 -4.68
N ALA A 225 -3.10 -10.50 -5.95
CA ALA A 225 -2.82 -9.13 -6.40
C ALA A 225 -4.00 -8.53 -7.20
N PRO A 226 -5.14 -8.18 -6.57
CA PRO A 226 -6.26 -7.59 -7.27
C PRO A 226 -5.96 -6.17 -7.75
N VAL A 227 -6.53 -5.79 -8.88
CA VAL A 227 -6.76 -4.39 -9.25
C VAL A 227 -8.01 -3.89 -8.54
N LEU A 228 -7.93 -2.65 -8.07
CA LEU A 228 -9.04 -1.91 -7.47
C LEU A 228 -9.56 -0.82 -8.41
N GLY A 229 -10.83 -0.45 -8.27
CA GLY A 229 -11.42 0.67 -8.99
C GLY A 229 -12.83 0.96 -8.53
N ASN A 230 -13.26 2.22 -8.64
CA ASN A 230 -14.63 2.57 -8.34
C ASN A 230 -15.59 2.19 -9.47
N SER A 231 -16.82 1.84 -9.11
CA SER A 231 -17.96 1.57 -10.02
C SER A 231 -19.12 2.50 -9.72
#